data_AF-A0A821KRP1-F1
#
_entry.id   AF-A0A821KRP1-F1
#
_cell.length_a   1.000
_cell.length_b   1.000
_cell.length_c   1.000
_cell.angle_alpha   90.00
_cell.angle_beta   90.00
_cell.angle_gamma   90.00
#
_symmetry.space_group_name_H-M   'P 1'
#
loop_
_entity.id
_entity.type
_entity.pdbx_description
1 polymer ?
#
loop_
_entity_poly.entity_id
_entity_poly.type
_entity_poly.pdbx_seq_one_letter_code
_entity_poly.pdbx_strand_id
1 'polypeptide(L)' 'MASKPLRTIFTTSKSDELDVLERIMQLDPKRRPNANKTLQIEYFSNPSAPCPSNRLPKPKENQPTENNKCKLGNDEKVI' A
#
# COMPACT_ATOMS: atom_id res chain seq x y z
N MET A 1 -8.77 4.55 -30.37
CA MET A 1 -7.71 4.11 -29.45
C MET A 1 -8.28 3.01 -28.57
N ALA A 2 -7.87 1.75 -28.76
CA ALA A 2 -8.33 0.65 -27.91
C ALA A 2 -7.59 0.70 -26.56
N SER A 3 -8.31 0.47 -25.45
CA SER A 3 -7.67 0.34 -24.14
C SER A 3 -6.84 -0.95 -24.09
N LYS A 4 -5.63 -0.84 -23.54
CA LYS A 4 -4.79 -2.02 -23.28
C LYS A 4 -5.24 -2.70 -21.98
N PRO A 5 -5.35 -4.03 -21.92
CA PRO A 5 -5.62 -4.74 -20.66
C PRO A 5 -4.52 -4.48 -19.63
N LEU A 6 -4.85 -4.38 -18.34
CA LEU A 6 -3.87 -4.08 -17.28
C LEU A 6 -2.73 -5.11 -17.22
N ARG A 7 -3.02 -6.39 -17.49
CA ARG A 7 -2.01 -7.46 -17.60
C ARG A 7 -0.91 -7.18 -18.63
N THR A 8 -1.21 -6.41 -19.68
CA THR A 8 -0.23 -6.05 -20.71
C THR A 8 0.65 -4.86 -20.33
N ILE A 9 0.23 -4.07 -19.33
CA ILE A 9 0.94 -2.90 -18.83
C ILE A 9 1.81 -3.29 -17.62
N PHE A 10 1.23 -4.06 -16.69
CA PHE A 10 1.84 -4.49 -15.45
C PHE A 10 2.29 -5.96 -15.55
N THR A 11 3.32 -6.20 -16.35
CA THR A 11 3.77 -7.56 -16.72
C THR A 11 4.33 -8.38 -15.55
N THR A 12 4.79 -7.72 -14.50
CA THR A 12 5.34 -8.36 -13.29
C THR A 12 4.28 -8.62 -12.22
N SER A 13 3.08 -8.09 -12.39
CA SER A 13 2.04 -8.17 -11.36
C SER A 13 1.30 -9.49 -11.40
N LYS A 14 0.94 -9.97 -10.22
CA LYS A 14 0.13 -11.16 -10.03
C LYS A 14 -1.35 -10.87 -10.26
N SER A 15 -2.19 -11.91 -10.37
CA SER A 15 -3.62 -11.75 -10.64
C SER A 15 -4.35 -10.97 -9.54
N ASP A 16 -4.05 -11.26 -8.28
CA ASP A 16 -4.64 -10.63 -7.10
C ASP A 16 -4.31 -9.13 -7.00
N GLU A 17 -3.08 -8.73 -7.32
CA GLU A 17 -2.66 -7.33 -7.42
C GLU A 17 -3.48 -6.56 -8.48
N LEU A 18 -3.68 -7.19 -9.64
CA LEU A 18 -4.43 -6.60 -10.74
C LEU A 18 -5.91 -6.50 -10.41
N ASP A 19 -6.48 -7.45 -9.66
CA ASP A 19 -7.87 -7.41 -9.22
C ASP A 19 -8.14 -6.22 -8.28
N VAL A 20 -7.18 -5.88 -7.41
CA VAL A 20 -7.24 -4.64 -6.61
C VAL A 20 -7.26 -3.43 -7.53
N LEU A 21 -6.34 -3.38 -8.49
CA LEU A 21 -6.18 -2.25 -9.41
C LEU A 21 -7.45 -2.03 -10.26
N GLU A 22 -8.03 -3.09 -10.81
CA GLU A 22 -9.27 -3.03 -11.59
C GLU A 22 -10.43 -2.45 -10.78
N ARG A 23 -10.55 -2.83 -9.50
CA ARG A 23 -11.61 -2.34 -8.63
C ARG A 23 -11.42 -0.86 -8.25
N ILE A 24 -10.21 -0.44 -7.90
CA ILE A 24 -9.96 0.96 -7.50
C ILE A 24 -9.98 1.92 -8.71
N MET A 25 -9.66 1.44 -9.91
CA MET A 25 -9.66 2.23 -11.14
C MET A 25 -11.03 2.27 -11.85
N GLN A 26 -12.10 1.73 -11.26
CA GLN A 26 -13.44 1.85 -11.86
C GLN A 26 -13.83 3.31 -12.05
N LEU A 27 -14.24 3.66 -13.27
CA LEU A 27 -14.60 5.03 -13.64
C LEU A 27 -15.88 5.51 -12.95
N ASP A 28 -16.81 4.58 -12.71
CA ASP A 28 -18.01 4.86 -11.93
C ASP A 28 -17.68 4.90 -10.42
N PRO A 29 -17.78 6.06 -9.76
CA PRO A 29 -17.49 6.18 -8.34
C PRO A 29 -18.44 5.38 -7.46
N LYS A 30 -19.66 5.08 -7.92
CA LYS A 30 -20.63 4.26 -7.16
C LYS A 30 -20.21 2.80 -7.09
N ARG A 31 -19.44 2.34 -8.08
CA ARG A 31 -18.95 0.95 -8.16
C ARG A 31 -17.54 0.78 -7.57
N ARG A 32 -16.79 1.89 -7.43
CA ARG A 32 -15.46 1.88 -6.80
C ARG A 32 -15.58 1.53 -5.30
N PRO A 33 -14.79 0.56 -4.80
CA PRO A 33 -14.82 0.22 -3.37
C PRO A 33 -14.19 1.32 -2.52
N ASN A 34 -14.63 1.41 -1.27
CA ASN A 34 -13.96 2.20 -0.23
C ASN A 34 -12.77 1.44 0.37
N ALA A 35 -11.95 2.12 1.16
CA ALA A 35 -10.74 1.53 1.76
C ALA A 35 -11.02 0.24 2.55
N ASN A 36 -12.11 0.21 3.34
CA ASN A 36 -12.47 -0.96 4.15
C ASN A 36 -12.74 -2.19 3.25
N LYS A 37 -13.53 -2.02 2.18
CA LYS A 37 -13.80 -3.09 1.21
C LYS A 37 -12.56 -3.51 0.43
N THR A 38 -11.66 -2.58 0.12
CA THR A 38 -10.42 -2.86 -0.62
C THR A 38 -9.45 -3.70 0.20
N LEU A 39 -9.31 -3.42 1.50
CA LEU A 39 -8.41 -4.15 2.40
C LEU A 39 -8.85 -5.61 2.65
N GLN A 40 -10.09 -5.96 2.32
CA GLN A 40 -10.61 -7.33 2.43
C GLN A 40 -10.35 -8.19 1.17
N ILE A 41 -9.68 -7.64 0.15
CA ILE A 41 -9.32 -8.38 -1.08
C ILE A 41 -8.18 -9.37 -0.78
N GLU A 42 -8.17 -10.51 -1.48
CA GLU A 42 -7.20 -11.61 -1.34
C GLU A 42 -5.74 -11.14 -1.35
N TYR A 43 -5.40 -10.14 -2.17
CA TYR A 43 -4.08 -9.51 -2.20
C TYR A 43 -3.52 -9.15 -0.81
N PHE A 44 -4.36 -8.63 0.09
CA PHE A 44 -3.94 -8.23 1.44
C PHE A 44 -3.96 -9.37 2.47
N SER A 45 -4.52 -10.53 2.11
CA SER A 45 -4.59 -11.72 2.96
C SER A 45 -3.60 -12.82 2.55
N ASN A 46 -2.92 -12.63 1.42
CA ASN A 46 -1.95 -13.60 0.91
C ASN A 46 -0.69 -13.69 1.79
N PRO A 47 0.01 -14.85 1.79
CA PRO A 47 1.20 -15.07 2.62
C PRO A 47 2.38 -14.11 2.34
N SER A 48 2.31 -13.36 1.24
CA SER A 48 3.29 -12.32 0.89
C SER A 48 3.05 -11.10 1.80
N ALA A 49 3.48 -11.21 3.05
CA ALA A 49 3.32 -10.16 4.04
C ALA A 49 3.99 -8.85 3.54
N PRO A 50 3.42 -7.69 3.90
CA PRO A 50 4.03 -6.42 3.57
C PRO A 50 5.44 -6.32 4.18
N CYS A 51 6.34 -5.64 3.47
CA CYS A 51 7.68 -5.39 3.96
C CYS A 51 7.59 -4.59 5.28
N PRO A 52 8.21 -5.05 6.38
CA PRO A 52 8.16 -4.32 7.64
C PRO A 52 8.87 -2.97 7.50
N SER A 53 8.38 -1.94 8.20
CA SER A 53 8.80 -0.55 8.00
C SER A 53 10.30 -0.32 8.14
N ASN A 54 10.98 -1.09 8.99
CA ASN A 54 12.42 -1.00 9.20
C ASN A 54 13.27 -1.56 8.03
N ARG A 55 12.67 -2.34 7.13
CA ARG A 55 13.32 -2.90 5.93
C ARG A 55 13.00 -2.14 4.65
N LEU A 56 12.16 -1.10 4.71
CA LEU A 56 11.89 -0.26 3.56
C LEU A 56 13.14 0.59 3.23
N PRO A 57 13.48 0.74 1.93
CA PRO A 57 14.59 1.60 1.53
C PRO A 57 14.30 3.05 1.91
N LYS A 58 15.23 3.69 2.61
CA LYS A 58 15.11 5.10 3.00
C LYS A 58 15.73 6.00 1.93
N PRO A 59 15.10 7.15 1.60
CA PRO A 59 15.74 8.19 0.81
C PRO A 59 17.07 8.61 1.45
N LYS A 60 18.09 8.92 0.64
CA LYS A 60 19.43 9.27 1.13
C LYS A 60 19.42 10.50 2.06
N GLU A 61 18.47 11.41 1.87
CA GLU A 61 18.27 12.62 2.69
C GLU A 61 17.71 12.33 4.10
N ASN A 62 17.13 11.14 4.32
CA ASN A 62 16.52 10.72 5.59
C ASN A 62 17.37 9.69 6.34
N GLN A 63 18.66 9.58 6.01
CA GLN A 63 19.63 8.91 6.87
C GLN A 63 19.58 9.66 8.22
N PRO A 64 19.27 8.99 9.34
CA PRO A 64 19.32 9.65 10.64
C PRO A 64 20.77 10.06 10.87
N THR A 65 21.08 11.34 10.64
CA THR A 65 22.18 11.96 11.37
C THR A 65 21.83 11.78 12.85
N GLU A 66 22.78 11.37 13.67
CA GLU A 66 22.58 10.95 15.07
C GLU A 66 21.91 12.02 15.98
N ASN A 67 21.58 13.19 15.42
CA ASN A 67 21.11 14.38 16.11
C ASN A 67 19.58 14.56 16.08
N ASN A 68 18.83 13.79 15.27
CA ASN A 68 17.37 13.95 15.15
C ASN A 68 16.60 12.74 15.73
N LYS A 69 16.66 12.57 17.06
CA LYS A 69 15.66 11.75 17.76
C LYS A 69 14.31 12.48 17.71
N CYS A 70 13.38 12.03 16.86
CA CYS A 70 11.96 12.32 17.09
C CYS A 70 11.62 11.75 18.48
N LYS A 71 11.43 12.64 19.46
CA LYS A 71 10.96 12.27 20.79
C LYS A 71 9.56 11.68 20.59
N LEU A 72 9.42 10.37 20.80
CA LEU A 72 8.12 9.78 21.06
C LEU A 72 7.63 10.44 22.37
N GLY A 73 6.58 11.25 22.27
CA GLY A 73 5.97 11.91 23.42
C GLY A 73 5.65 10.86 24.48
N ASN A 74 5.97 11.17 25.73
CA ASN A 74 5.56 10.35 26.86
C ASN A 74 4.05 10.55 27.02
N ASP A 75 3.24 9.59 26.56
CA ASP A 75 1.83 9.56 26.92
C ASP A 75 1.72 8.99 28.34
N GLU A 76 1.49 9.95 29.23
CA GLU A 76 1.14 9.85 30.64
C GLU A 76 0.16 8.71 30.92
N LYS A 77 0.55 7.86 31.88
CA LYS A 77 -0.27 6.76 32.40
C LYS A 77 -1.40 7.36 33.24
N VAL A 78 -2.60 7.50 32.65
CA VAL A 78 -3.82 7.84 33.41
C VAL A 78 -4.26 6.58 34.18
N ILE A 79 -4.07 6.60 35.50
CA ILE A 79 -4.85 5.82 36.47
C ILE A 79 -5.75 6.81 37.18
#